data_AF-A0A2S2QD53-F1
#
_entry.id   AF-A0A2S2QD53-F1
#
_cell.length_a   1.000
_cell.length_b   1.000
_cell.length_c   1.000
_cell.angle_alpha   90.00
_cell.angle_beta   90.00
_cell.angle_gamma   90.00
#
_symmetry.space_group_name_H-M   'P 1'
#
loop_
_entity.id
_entity.type
_entity.pdbx_description
1 polymer ?
#
loop_
_entity_poly.entity_id
_entity_poly.type
_entity_poly.pdbx_seq_one_letter_code
_entity_poly.pdbx_strand_id
1 'polypeptide(L)'
;IKFIEEMLKRNDVYFVNMLQVIQWIQAPTDLDNMKDFPEWKDENSKCDVKGQPFCSLSNPCPLTTRELPGETIRLFTCMECPNYYPWILDPTGDGFSTRRKRNVHLNFKNKYARI
;
A
#
# COMPACT_ATOMS: atom_id res chain seq x y z
N ILE A 1 -9.63 10.69 23.79
CA ILE A 1 -10.49 10.01 22.78
C ILE A 1 -11.94 10.56 22.77
N LYS A 2 -12.34 11.46 23.69
CA LYS A 2 -13.69 12.03 23.77
C LYS A 2 -14.30 12.52 22.44
N PHE A 3 -13.54 13.26 21.62
CA PHE A 3 -14.05 13.75 20.33
C PHE A 3 -14.50 12.62 19.39
N ILE A 4 -13.68 11.57 19.25
CA ILE A 4 -13.99 10.44 18.36
C ILE A 4 -15.24 9.72 18.86
N GLU A 5 -15.33 9.47 20.17
CA GLU A 5 -16.51 8.85 20.80
C GLU A 5 -17.77 9.69 20.65
N GLU A 6 -17.67 11.02 20.72
CA GLU A 6 -18.79 11.94 20.52
C GLU A 6 -19.24 12.00 19.06
N MET A 7 -18.31 11.97 18.11
CA MET A 7 -18.63 11.98 16.67
C MET A 7 -19.20 10.65 16.19
N LEU A 8 -18.72 9.52 16.71
CA LEU A 8 -19.25 8.18 16.37
C LEU A 8 -20.72 7.98 16.79
N LYS A 9 -21.24 8.80 17.72
CA LYS A 9 -22.65 8.77 18.11
C LYS A 9 -23.56 9.45 17.08
N ARG A 10 -22.99 10.22 16.16
CA ARG A 10 -23.74 10.90 15.11
C ARG A 10 -23.83 10.01 13.86
N ASN A 11 -25.00 9.99 13.23
CA ASN A 11 -25.28 9.17 12.05
C ASN A 11 -24.89 9.84 10.71
N ASP A 12 -24.47 11.10 10.76
CA ASP A 12 -24.05 11.93 9.62
C ASP A 12 -22.52 12.09 9.52
N VAL A 13 -21.75 11.46 10.42
CA VAL A 13 -20.29 11.55 10.46
C VAL A 13 -19.67 10.17 10.21
N TYR A 14 -18.74 10.11 9.27
CA TYR A 14 -18.03 8.89 8.88
C TYR A 14 -16.52 9.10 8.98
N PHE A 15 -15.82 8.15 9.60
CA PHE A 15 -14.37 8.09 9.61
C PHE A 15 -13.90 7.21 8.45
N VAL A 16 -13.24 7.83 7.48
CA VAL A 16 -12.86 7.19 6.23
C VAL A 16 -11.43 7.50 5.82
N ASN A 17 -10.86 6.66 4.97
CA ASN A 17 -9.56 6.90 4.36
C ASN A 17 -9.67 7.82 3.12
N MET A 18 -8.54 8.27 2.59
CA MET A 18 -8.54 9.20 1.45
C MET A 18 -9.12 8.59 0.16
N LEU A 19 -8.97 7.27 -0.04
CA LEU A 19 -9.55 6.61 -1.21
C LEU A 19 -11.08 6.59 -1.15
N GLN A 20 -11.65 6.33 0.03
CA GLN A 20 -13.08 6.34 0.30
C GLN A 20 -13.69 7.74 0.07
N VAL A 21 -12.98 8.81 0.43
CA VAL A 21 -13.39 10.19 0.11
C VAL A 21 -13.43 10.40 -1.40
N ILE A 22 -12.40 9.96 -2.14
CA ILE A 22 -12.36 10.08 -3.60
C ILE A 22 -13.50 9.30 -4.25
N GLN A 23 -13.78 8.07 -3.78
CA GLN A 23 -14.90 7.26 -4.26
C GLN A 23 -16.24 7.98 -4.09
N TRP A 24 -16.46 8.60 -2.93
CA TRP A 24 -17.68 9.39 -2.71
C TRP A 24 -17.74 10.64 -3.59
N ILE A 25 -16.61 11.33 -3.82
CA ILE A 25 -16.57 12.47 -4.75
C ILE A 25 -16.90 12.04 -6.18
N GLN A 26 -16.44 10.85 -6.60
CA GLN A 26 -16.71 10.30 -7.93
C GLN A 26 -18.18 9.89 -8.09
N ALA A 27 -18.84 9.44 -7.02
CA ALA A 27 -20.25 9.07 -7.00
C ALA A 27 -20.94 9.61 -5.74
N PRO A 28 -21.29 10.92 -5.72
CA PRO A 28 -21.88 11.56 -4.56
C PRO A 28 -23.18 10.85 -4.15
N THR A 29 -23.24 10.45 -2.88
CA THR A 29 -24.38 9.76 -2.30
C THR A 29 -24.86 10.56 -1.09
N ASP A 30 -26.18 10.72 -0.97
CA ASP A 30 -26.80 11.42 0.16
C ASP A 30 -26.61 10.65 1.47
N LEU A 31 -26.63 11.39 2.59
CA LEU A 31 -26.39 10.83 3.93
C LEU A 31 -27.33 9.66 4.27
N ASP A 32 -28.58 9.70 3.83
CA ASP A 32 -29.57 8.65 4.10
C ASP A 32 -29.19 7.31 3.46
N ASN A 33 -28.56 7.37 2.28
CA ASN A 33 -28.15 6.18 1.51
C ASN A 33 -26.68 5.80 1.76
N MET A 34 -25.95 6.60 2.54
CA MET A 34 -24.51 6.44 2.74
C MET A 34 -24.15 5.13 3.46
N LYS A 35 -25.06 4.61 4.30
CA LYS A 35 -24.92 3.29 4.93
C LYS A 35 -24.88 2.15 3.90
N ASP A 36 -25.52 2.36 2.75
CA ASP A 36 -25.64 1.38 1.69
C ASP A 36 -24.68 1.61 0.51
N PHE A 37 -23.77 2.58 0.64
CA PHE A 37 -22.80 2.95 -0.40
C PHE A 37 -21.89 1.75 -0.76
N PRO A 38 -22.00 1.21 -1.99
CA PRO A 38 -21.41 -0.08 -2.33
C PRO A 38 -19.87 -0.07 -2.30
N GLU A 39 -19.24 1.04 -2.65
CA GLU A 39 -17.78 1.21 -2.70
C GLU A 39 -17.13 1.10 -1.32
N TRP A 40 -17.84 1.52 -0.26
CA TRP A 40 -17.35 1.40 1.12
C TRP A 40 -17.65 0.03 1.74
N LYS A 41 -18.51 -0.78 1.11
CA LYS A 41 -18.80 -2.17 1.50
C LYS A 41 -17.83 -3.19 0.91
N ASP A 42 -16.86 -2.75 0.10
CA ASP A 42 -15.88 -3.62 -0.54
C ASP A 42 -15.08 -4.46 0.47
N GLU A 43 -14.59 -5.61 0.01
CA GLU A 43 -13.86 -6.58 0.82
C GLU A 43 -12.58 -6.04 1.45
N ASN A 44 -11.99 -5.01 0.82
CA ASN A 44 -10.83 -4.27 1.32
C ASN A 44 -11.19 -3.23 2.41
N SER A 45 -12.48 -2.95 2.59
CA SER A 45 -13.07 -2.06 3.59
C SER A 45 -13.86 -2.85 4.64
N LYS A 46 -13.61 -4.16 4.78
CA LYS A 46 -14.17 -4.96 5.87
C LYS A 46 -13.74 -4.35 7.19
N CYS A 47 -14.70 -3.70 7.86
CA CYS A 47 -14.54 -3.09 9.19
C CYS A 47 -14.10 -4.11 10.25
N ASP A 48 -14.30 -5.40 9.98
CA ASP A 48 -13.86 -6.52 10.80
C ASP A 48 -12.78 -7.29 10.02
N VAL A 49 -11.54 -6.79 10.08
CA VAL A 49 -10.37 -7.46 9.50
C VAL A 49 -10.08 -8.71 10.33
N LYS A 50 -10.79 -9.79 10.01
CA LYS A 50 -10.56 -11.11 10.62
C LYS A 50 -9.39 -11.77 9.91
N GLY A 51 -8.34 -12.05 10.67
CA GLY A 51 -7.18 -12.77 10.15
C GLY A 51 -6.01 -12.72 11.12
N GLN A 52 -5.07 -13.65 10.93
CA GLN A 52 -3.76 -13.51 11.55
C GLN A 52 -2.95 -12.47 10.77
N PRO A 53 -2.07 -11.70 11.44
CA PRO A 53 -1.11 -10.87 10.72
C PRO A 53 -0.28 -11.74 9.79
N PHE A 54 0.17 -11.18 8.68
CA PHE A 54 0.95 -11.92 7.68
C PHE A 54 2.20 -12.59 8.28
N CYS A 55 2.81 -11.98 9.30
CA CYS A 55 3.80 -12.61 10.15
C CYS A 55 3.60 -12.23 11.62
N SER A 56 3.92 -13.14 12.55
CA SER A 56 3.87 -12.88 14.00
C SER A 56 5.09 -12.14 14.53
N LEU A 57 6.25 -12.32 13.88
CA LEU A 57 7.51 -11.64 14.21
C LEU A 57 8.15 -11.13 12.92
N SER A 58 8.47 -9.83 12.89
CA SER A 58 9.18 -9.21 11.77
C SER A 58 10.67 -9.53 11.82
N ASN A 59 11.28 -9.73 10.66
CA ASN A 59 12.73 -9.83 10.49
C ASN A 59 13.38 -8.45 10.75
N PRO A 60 14.35 -8.35 11.67
CA PRO A 60 15.12 -7.13 11.86
C PRO A 60 16.32 -7.12 10.89
N CYS A 61 16.24 -6.36 9.81
CA CYS A 61 17.29 -6.30 8.79
C CYS A 61 18.18 -5.06 9.01
N PRO A 62 19.41 -5.18 9.55
CA PRO A 62 20.37 -4.08 9.61
C PRO A 62 21.04 -3.93 8.24
N LEU A 63 20.62 -2.92 7.48
CA LEU A 63 20.99 -2.73 6.09
C LEU A 63 21.80 -1.45 5.90
N THR A 64 22.59 -1.43 4.85
CA THR A 64 23.33 -0.24 4.39
C THR A 64 22.94 0.05 2.95
N THR A 65 23.19 1.28 2.50
CA THR A 65 23.00 1.63 1.09
C THR A 65 24.08 2.59 0.62
N ARG A 66 24.38 2.60 -0.68
CA ARG A 66 25.43 3.45 -1.25
C ARG A 66 25.06 4.93 -1.13
N GLU A 67 23.78 5.25 -1.17
CA GLU A 67 23.25 6.60 -1.10
C GLU A 67 23.37 7.22 0.29
N LEU A 68 23.60 6.42 1.33
CA LEU A 68 23.83 6.84 2.72
C LEU A 68 25.06 6.11 3.29
N PRO A 69 26.28 6.48 2.84
CA PRO A 69 27.49 5.79 3.26
C PRO A 69 27.75 5.99 4.76
N GLY A 70 28.01 4.90 5.47
CA GLY A 70 28.32 4.90 6.91
C GLY A 70 27.10 4.77 7.83
N GLU A 71 25.88 4.81 7.29
CA GLU A 71 24.67 4.58 8.07
C GLU A 71 24.21 3.12 7.99
N THR A 72 23.86 2.55 9.14
CA THR A 72 23.14 1.27 9.21
C THR A 72 21.70 1.52 9.61
N ILE A 73 20.77 1.20 8.72
CA ILE A 73 19.33 1.43 8.93
C ILE A 73 18.65 0.08 9.15
N ARG A 74 17.80 0.00 10.18
CA ARG A 74 17.02 -1.20 10.45
C ARG A 74 15.69 -1.16 9.72
N LEU A 75 15.46 -2.14 8.85
CA LEU A 75 14.19 -2.38 8.18
C LEU A 75 13.50 -3.58 8.86
N PHE A 76 12.29 -3.37 9.37
CA PHE A 76 11.45 -4.43 9.92
C PHE A 76 10.46 -4.89 8.84
N THR A 77 10.54 -6.15 8.44
CA THR A 77 9.68 -6.71 7.39
C THR A 77 9.27 -8.13 7.71
N CYS A 78 8.10 -8.53 7.20
CA CYS A 78 7.70 -9.93 7.21
C CYS A 78 8.34 -10.75 6.08
N MET A 79 8.98 -10.09 5.11
CA MET A 79 9.67 -10.73 3.99
C MET A 79 11.12 -11.07 4.37
N GLU A 80 11.81 -11.82 3.52
CA GLU A 80 13.26 -12.01 3.65
C GLU A 80 14.00 -10.66 3.56
N CYS A 81 15.12 -10.55 4.26
CA CYS A 81 15.91 -9.32 4.25
C CYS A 81 16.51 -9.07 2.86
N PRO A 82 16.33 -7.87 2.27
CA PRO A 82 17.02 -7.52 1.04
C PRO A 82 18.53 -7.35 1.29
N ASN A 83 19.33 -7.28 0.22
CA ASN A 83 20.78 -7.17 0.33
C ASN A 83 21.24 -5.78 0.78
N TYR A 84 20.51 -4.74 0.35
CA TYR A 84 20.76 -3.34 0.65
C TYR A 84 19.49 -2.65 1.14
N TYR A 85 19.66 -1.51 1.80
CA TYR A 85 18.52 -0.71 2.24
C TYR A 85 17.80 -0.12 1.02
N PRO A 86 16.50 -0.43 0.80
CA PRO A 86 15.77 0.08 -0.35
C PRO A 86 15.79 1.61 -0.40
N TRP A 87 16.18 2.16 -1.54
CA TRP A 87 16.28 3.60 -1.76
C TRP A 87 15.76 4.01 -3.13
N ILE A 88 15.79 5.31 -3.42
CA ILE A 88 15.23 5.92 -4.63
C ILE A 88 15.72 5.23 -5.92
N LEU A 89 16.98 4.80 -5.96
CA LEU A 89 17.59 4.17 -7.14
C LEU A 89 17.62 2.64 -7.09
N ASP A 90 17.28 2.05 -5.93
CA ASP A 90 17.18 0.60 -5.73
C ASP A 90 15.99 0.31 -4.79
N PRO A 91 14.75 0.37 -5.30
CA PRO A 91 13.56 0.26 -4.46
C PRO A 91 13.30 -1.15 -3.95
N THR A 92 13.97 -2.17 -4.50
CA THR A 92 13.86 -3.56 -4.02
C THR A 92 14.98 -3.91 -3.04
N GLY A 93 16.12 -3.21 -3.09
CA GLY A 93 17.28 -3.50 -2.25
C GLY A 93 18.04 -4.75 -2.71
N ASP A 94 17.84 -5.18 -3.96
CA ASP A 94 18.56 -6.33 -4.55
C ASP A 94 20.02 -5.98 -4.85
N GLY A 95 20.36 -4.69 -4.84
CA GLY A 95 21.58 -4.12 -5.37
C GLY A 95 21.47 -3.94 -6.87
N PHE A 96 22.28 -3.02 -7.42
CA PHE A 96 22.48 -2.90 -8.87
C PHE A 96 23.18 -4.16 -9.38
N SER A 97 22.42 -5.24 -9.56
CA SER A 97 22.91 -6.39 -10.29
C SER A 97 23.05 -5.95 -11.74
N THR A 98 24.26 -5.55 -12.14
CA THR A 98 24.70 -5.66 -13.53
C THR A 98 24.80 -7.14 -13.91
N ARG A 99 23.75 -7.92 -13.73
CA ARG A 99 23.52 -9.05 -14.63
C ARG A 99 23.03 -8.41 -15.91
N ARG A 100 23.95 -8.20 -16.85
CA ARG A 100 23.62 -8.17 -18.28
C ARG A 100 22.69 -9.35 -18.53
N LYS A 101 21.37 -9.12 -18.50
CA LYS A 101 20.43 -10.00 -19.19
C LYS A 101 20.70 -9.74 -20.67
N ARG A 102 21.62 -10.54 -21.23
CA ARG A 102 21.74 -10.70 -22.68
C ARG A 102 20.33 -10.96 -23.20
N ASN A 103 19.82 -10.01 -23.99
CA ASN A 103 18.65 -10.09 -24.85
C ASN A 103 17.45 -10.87 -24.30
N VAL A 104 16.56 -10.20 -23.57
CA VAL A 104 15.13 -10.56 -23.64
C VAL A 104 14.50 -9.56 -24.61
N HIS A 105 14.18 -10.07 -25.80
CA HIS A 105 13.45 -9.35 -26.83
C HIS A 105 12.11 -8.88 -26.23
N LEU A 106 11.98 -7.59 -25.96
CA LEU A 106 10.70 -6.97 -25.57
C LEU A 106 9.78 -6.99 -26.78
N ASN A 107 9.00 -8.05 -26.93
CA ASN A 107 7.86 -8.08 -27.84
C ASN A 107 6.74 -7.23 -27.24
N PHE A 108 6.76 -5.93 -27.49
CA PHE A 108 5.58 -5.08 -27.34
C PHE A 108 4.60 -5.41 -28.47
N LYS A 109 3.73 -6.41 -28.25
CA LYS A 109 2.52 -6.55 -29.05
C LYS A 109 1.51 -5.49 -28.58
N ASN A 110 1.53 -4.36 -29.27
CA ASN A 110 0.57 -3.28 -29.12
C ASN A 110 -0.82 -3.78 -29.57
N LYS A 111 -1.73 -4.07 -28.63
CA LYS A 111 -3.07 -4.65 -28.92
C LYS A 111 -4.19 -3.62 -28.88
N TYR A 112 -3.90 -2.35 -29.15
CA TYR A 112 -4.93 -1.33 -29.36
C TYR A 112 -4.54 -0.44 -30.55
N ALA A 113 -4.70 -1.01 -31.73
CA ALA A 113 -4.85 -0.27 -32.97
C ALA A 113 -6.00 -0.91 -33.74
N ARG A 114 -7.23 -0.43 -33.49
CA ARG A 114 -8.31 -0.47 -34.47
C ARG A 114 -9.20 0.74 -34.29
N ILE A 115 -9.31 1.44 -35.42
CA ILE A 115 -10.30 2.42 -35.86
C ILE A 115 -11.69 2.05 -35.36
#